data_AF-A0A1H9IBT0-F1
#
_entry.id   AF-A0A1H9IBT0-F1
#
_cell.length_a   1.000
_cell.length_b   1.000
_cell.length_c   1.000
_cell.angle_alpha   90.00
_cell.angle_beta   90.00
_cell.angle_gamma   90.00
#
_symmetry.space_group_name_H-M   'P 1'
#
loop_
_entity.id
_entity.type
_entity.pdbx_description
1 polymer ?
#
loop_
_entity_poly.entity_id
_entity_poly.type
_entity_poly.pdbx_seq_one_letter_code
_entity_poly.pdbx_strand_id
1 'polypeptide(L)'
;MDELINEYSTVLAEEENLLDRLTEKQKMLRKAITDKDWESLVGHINEVNLISDSFQKFDVRRDEIQEQLKTDEIRPYFDRLGRLRTKLLKCKVENQVISNYVNVTREFIAEVVEKALPQTRNKNYTKYGTITKSEPASVLVNVRG
;
A
#
# COMPACT_ATOMS: atom_id res chain seq x y z
N MET A 1 4.16 -34.66 19.72
CA MET A 1 3.44 -34.55 18.43
C MET A 1 2.07 -33.93 18.62
N ASP A 2 1.25 -34.41 19.56
CA ASP A 2 -0.07 -33.82 19.84
C ASP A 2 0.00 -32.33 20.27
N GLU A 3 1.03 -31.92 21.00
CA GLU A 3 1.25 -30.50 21.34
C GLU A 3 1.52 -29.62 20.11
N LEU A 4 2.31 -30.11 19.14
CA LEU A 4 2.61 -29.36 17.89
C LEU A 4 1.36 -29.23 17.01
N ILE A 5 0.51 -30.25 16.97
CA ILE A 5 -0.75 -30.22 16.22
C ILE A 5 -1.74 -29.24 16.87
N ASN A 6 -1.81 -29.21 18.20
CA ASN A 6 -2.62 -28.23 18.93
C ASN A 6 -2.09 -26.80 18.76
N GLU A 7 -0.77 -26.61 18.77
CA GLU A 7 -0.12 -25.33 18.49
C GLU A 7 -0.44 -24.86 17.06
N TYR A 8 -0.32 -25.74 16.06
CA TYR A 8 -0.66 -25.45 14.67
C TYR A 8 -2.11 -24.99 14.49
N SER A 9 -3.05 -25.69 15.14
CA SER A 9 -4.48 -25.33 15.12
C SER A 9 -4.74 -23.96 15.76
N THR A 10 -4.00 -23.63 16.81
CA THR A 10 -4.09 -22.34 17.51
C THR A 10 -3.53 -21.21 16.65
N VAL A 11 -2.36 -21.41 16.04
CA VAL A 11 -1.76 -20.45 15.10
C VAL A 11 -2.71 -20.15 13.96
N LEU A 12 -3.28 -21.18 13.32
CA LEU A 12 -4.28 -20.99 12.25
C LEU A 12 -5.53 -20.21 12.71
N ALA A 13 -5.95 -20.39 13.97
CA ALA A 13 -7.08 -19.65 14.52
C ALA A 13 -6.77 -18.17 14.71
N GLU A 14 -5.58 -17.87 15.23
CA GLU A 14 -5.12 -16.49 15.41
C GLU A 14 -4.92 -15.80 14.06
N GLU A 15 -4.33 -16.46 13.07
CA GLU A 15 -4.22 -15.94 11.71
C GLU A 15 -5.58 -15.62 11.09
N GLU A 16 -6.56 -16.51 11.23
CA GLU A 16 -7.92 -16.28 10.73
C GLU A 16 -8.59 -15.06 11.39
N ASN A 17 -8.38 -14.86 12.70
CA ASN A 17 -8.91 -13.73 13.47
C ASN A 17 -8.22 -12.42 13.06
N LEU A 18 -6.89 -12.43 12.95
CA LEU A 18 -6.11 -11.27 12.52
C LEU A 18 -6.54 -10.79 11.13
N LEU A 19 -6.79 -11.71 10.19
CA LEU A 19 -7.28 -11.34 8.86
C LEU A 19 -8.70 -10.76 8.85
N ASP A 20 -9.59 -11.24 9.72
CA ASP A 20 -10.93 -10.67 9.85
C ASP A 20 -10.85 -9.24 10.39
N ARG A 21 -10.04 -9.02 11.44
CA ARG A 21 -9.77 -7.70 12.00
C ARG A 21 -9.09 -6.78 10.98
N LEU A 22 -8.12 -7.29 10.22
CA LEU A 22 -7.44 -6.54 9.17
C LEU A 22 -8.43 -6.07 8.11
N THR A 23 -9.32 -6.97 7.65
CA THR A 23 -10.34 -6.65 6.65
C THR A 23 -11.28 -5.55 7.16
N GLU A 24 -11.69 -5.62 8.43
CA GLU A 24 -12.54 -4.58 9.03
C GLU A 24 -11.82 -3.22 9.10
N LYS A 25 -10.56 -3.22 9.56
CA LYS A 25 -9.75 -2.00 9.61
C LYS A 25 -9.46 -1.42 8.23
N GLN A 26 -9.24 -2.24 7.21
CA GLN A 26 -9.12 -1.78 5.82
C GLN A 26 -10.40 -1.11 5.32
N LYS A 27 -11.58 -1.61 5.69
CA LYS A 27 -12.86 -0.95 5.37
C LYS A 27 -13.01 0.38 6.09
N MET A 28 -12.62 0.46 7.37
CA MET A 28 -12.60 1.71 8.12
C MET A 28 -11.62 2.71 7.49
N LEU A 29 -10.44 2.25 7.09
CA LEU A 29 -9.43 3.04 6.40
C LEU A 29 -9.99 3.61 5.08
N ARG A 30 -10.61 2.78 4.25
CA ARG A 30 -11.26 3.22 3.02
C ARG A 30 -12.37 4.24 3.27
N LYS A 31 -13.15 4.06 4.33
CA LYS A 31 -14.20 5.00 4.73
C LYS A 31 -13.60 6.35 5.14
N ALA A 32 -12.60 6.36 6.03
CA ALA A 32 -11.92 7.57 6.46
C ALA A 32 -11.31 8.35 5.29
N ILE A 33 -10.70 7.64 4.33
CA ILE A 33 -10.19 8.24 3.08
C ILE A 33 -11.32 8.89 2.27
N THR A 34 -12.46 8.20 2.12
CA THR A 34 -13.60 8.70 1.34
C THR A 34 -14.26 9.92 2.01
N ASP A 35 -14.39 9.87 3.34
CA ASP A 35 -14.99 10.93 4.16
C ASP A 35 -14.01 12.09 4.43
N LYS A 36 -12.75 11.96 3.99
CA LYS A 36 -11.65 12.91 4.21
C LYS A 36 -11.35 13.17 5.69
N ASP A 37 -11.58 12.15 6.52
CA ASP A 37 -11.25 12.17 7.94
C ASP A 37 -9.78 11.80 8.14
N TRP A 38 -8.91 12.80 8.04
CA TRP A 38 -7.46 12.64 8.17
C TRP A 38 -7.01 12.36 9.60
N GLU A 39 -7.81 12.75 10.60
CA GLU A 39 -7.49 12.56 12.02
C GLU A 39 -7.59 11.07 12.38
N SER A 40 -8.70 10.42 12.02
CA SER A 40 -8.88 8.99 12.25
C SER A 40 -8.01 8.12 11.33
N LEU A 41 -7.62 8.63 10.15
CA LEU A 41 -6.83 7.89 9.16
C LEU A 41 -5.51 7.37 9.73
N VAL A 42 -4.77 8.23 10.43
CA VAL A 42 -3.45 7.88 11.00
C VAL A 42 -3.59 6.75 12.02
N GLY A 43 -4.65 6.80 12.84
CA GLY A 43 -4.97 5.73 13.79
C GLY A 43 -5.22 4.40 13.08
N HIS A 44 -6.06 4.40 12.05
CA HIS A 44 -6.35 3.19 11.27
C HIS A 44 -5.14 2.61 10.56
N ILE A 45 -4.25 3.46 10.02
CA ILE A 45 -2.99 3.00 9.40
C ILE A 45 -2.11 2.28 10.44
N ASN A 46 -1.95 2.87 11.63
CA ASN A 46 -1.15 2.26 12.68
C ASN A 46 -1.72 0.92 13.13
N GLU A 47 -3.04 0.81 13.30
CA GLU A 47 -3.70 -0.45 13.64
C GLU A 47 -3.52 -1.52 12.55
N VAL A 48 -3.65 -1.15 11.27
CA VAL A 48 -3.41 -2.04 10.13
C VAL A 48 -1.97 -2.56 10.13
N ASN A 49 -0.99 -1.69 10.40
CA ASN A 49 0.42 -2.09 10.48
C ASN A 49 0.68 -3.07 11.63
N LEU A 50 0.16 -2.77 12.83
CA LEU A 50 0.29 -3.66 13.99
C LEU A 50 -0.31 -5.04 13.77
N ILE A 51 -1.49 -5.11 13.13
CA ILE A 51 -2.13 -6.37 12.77
C ILE A 51 -1.30 -7.13 11.73
N SER A 52 -0.76 -6.41 10.74
CA SER A 52 0.08 -7.01 9.68
C SER A 52 1.38 -7.60 10.24
N ASP A 53 2.06 -6.87 11.13
CA ASP A 53 3.28 -7.34 11.81
C ASP A 53 2.99 -8.58 12.67
N SER A 54 1.84 -8.58 13.35
CA SER A 54 1.40 -9.73 14.15
C SER A 54 1.10 -10.94 13.27
N PHE A 55 0.40 -10.73 12.15
CA PHE A 55 0.11 -11.78 11.19
C PHE A 55 1.40 -12.40 10.65
N GLN A 56 2.40 -11.57 10.29
CA GLN A 56 3.68 -12.06 9.79
C GLN A 56 4.41 -12.97 10.80
N LYS A 57 4.32 -12.68 12.10
CA LYS A 57 4.91 -13.54 13.15
C LYS A 57 4.22 -14.91 13.20
N PHE A 58 2.89 -14.94 13.11
CA PHE A 58 2.14 -16.19 13.10
C PHE A 58 2.37 -16.98 11.80
N ASP A 59 2.51 -16.31 10.66
CA ASP A 59 2.79 -16.91 9.36
C ASP A 59 4.15 -17.62 9.36
N VAL A 60 5.19 -16.95 9.87
CA VAL A 60 6.52 -17.57 10.07
C VAL A 60 6.43 -18.75 11.03
N ARG A 61 5.72 -18.59 12.15
CA ARG A 61 5.58 -19.68 13.13
C ARG A 61 4.83 -20.88 12.55
N ARG A 62 3.80 -20.65 11.74
CA ARG A 62 3.06 -21.70 11.05
C ARG A 62 3.98 -22.47 10.11
N ASP A 63 4.81 -21.76 9.35
CA ASP A 63 5.75 -22.37 8.41
C ASP A 63 6.80 -23.22 9.15
N GLU A 64 7.35 -22.75 10.27
CA GLU A 64 8.26 -23.52 11.14
C GLU A 64 7.64 -24.82 11.69
N ILE A 65 6.37 -24.76 12.11
CA ILE A 65 5.66 -25.94 12.62
C ILE A 65 5.32 -26.89 11.46
N GLN A 66 4.93 -26.35 10.31
CA GLN A 66 4.59 -27.10 9.12
C GLN A 66 5.79 -27.89 8.57
N GLU A 67 7.01 -27.37 8.67
CA GLU A 67 8.24 -28.11 8.30
C GLU A 67 8.48 -29.35 9.17
N GLN A 68 7.95 -29.38 10.39
CA GLN A 68 8.13 -30.48 11.35
C GLN A 68 7.01 -31.52 11.30
N LEU A 69 5.87 -31.17 10.69
CA LEU A 69 4.69 -32.03 10.59
C LEU A 69 4.66 -32.81 9.27
N LYS A 70 4.10 -34.02 9.29
CA LYS A 70 3.87 -34.80 8.06
C LYS A 70 2.61 -34.33 7.35
N THR A 71 2.56 -34.50 6.03
CA THR A 71 1.40 -34.13 5.21
C THR A 71 0.08 -34.75 5.71
N ASP A 72 0.11 -35.98 6.24
CA ASP A 72 -1.08 -36.65 6.77
C ASP A 72 -1.64 -35.97 8.03
N GLU A 73 -0.79 -35.33 8.83
CA GLU A 73 -1.16 -34.62 10.06
C GLU A 73 -1.74 -33.23 9.75
N ILE A 74 -1.34 -32.63 8.63
CA ILE A 74 -1.83 -31.32 8.17
C ILE A 74 -3.13 -31.45 7.38
N ARG A 75 -3.37 -32.60 6.76
CA ARG A 75 -4.53 -32.88 5.90
C ARG A 75 -5.88 -32.45 6.50
N PRO A 76 -6.18 -32.65 7.80
CA PRO A 76 -7.43 -32.18 8.42
C PRO A 76 -7.61 -30.65 8.41
N TYR A 77 -6.53 -29.89 8.27
CA TYR A 77 -6.52 -28.43 8.30
C TYR A 77 -6.54 -27.79 6.91
N PHE A 78 -6.54 -28.57 5.83
CA PHE A 78 -6.52 -28.05 4.46
C PHE A 78 -7.69 -27.12 4.13
N ASP A 79 -8.90 -27.44 4.60
CA ASP A 79 -10.07 -26.58 4.42
C ASP A 79 -9.85 -25.23 5.11
N ARG A 80 -9.25 -25.23 6.30
CA ARG A 80 -8.94 -24.03 7.07
C ARG A 80 -7.88 -23.18 6.37
N LEU A 81 -6.83 -23.80 5.84
CA LEU A 81 -5.83 -23.14 5.00
C LEU A 81 -6.47 -22.54 3.73
N GLY A 82 -7.43 -23.23 3.12
CA GLY A 82 -8.19 -22.72 1.98
C GLY A 82 -9.00 -21.46 2.34
N ARG A 83 -9.64 -21.43 3.51
CA ARG A 83 -10.33 -20.25 4.02
C ARG A 83 -9.35 -19.10 4.31
N LEU A 84 -8.22 -19.39 4.94
CA LEU A 84 -7.17 -18.40 5.22
C LEU A 84 -6.67 -17.74 3.94
N ARG A 85 -6.35 -18.53 2.90
CA ARG A 85 -5.96 -18.03 1.57
C ARG A 85 -7.02 -17.14 0.95
N THR A 86 -8.29 -17.53 1.08
CA THR A 86 -9.42 -16.74 0.58
C THR A 86 -9.51 -15.39 1.30
N LYS A 87 -9.35 -15.37 2.63
CA LYS A 87 -9.31 -14.12 3.43
C LYS A 87 -8.12 -13.23 3.04
N LEU A 88 -6.94 -13.81 2.84
CA LEU A 88 -5.76 -13.09 2.36
C LEU A 88 -6.01 -12.44 1.00
N LEU A 89 -6.63 -13.16 0.06
CA LEU A 89 -6.99 -12.61 -1.25
C LEU A 89 -7.94 -11.42 -1.11
N LYS A 90 -8.93 -11.49 -0.22
CA LYS A 90 -9.83 -10.34 0.06
C LYS A 90 -9.05 -9.14 0.60
N CYS A 91 -8.13 -9.34 1.55
CA CYS A 91 -7.29 -8.27 2.09
C CYS A 91 -6.41 -7.63 1.00
N LYS A 92 -5.87 -8.44 0.07
CA LYS A 92 -5.10 -7.94 -1.07
C LYS A 92 -5.93 -7.10 -2.03
N VAL A 93 -7.16 -7.54 -2.31
CA VAL A 93 -8.09 -6.77 -3.16
C VAL A 93 -8.41 -5.41 -2.51
N GLU A 94 -8.70 -5.37 -1.21
CA GLU A 94 -8.97 -4.08 -0.55
C GLU A 94 -7.76 -3.17 -0.50
N ASN A 95 -6.55 -3.70 -0.27
CA ASN A 95 -5.32 -2.92 -0.38
C ASN A 95 -5.16 -2.33 -1.78
N GLN A 96 -5.42 -3.11 -2.84
CA GLN A 96 -5.34 -2.61 -4.22
C GLN A 96 -6.33 -1.47 -4.46
N VAL A 97 -7.56 -1.58 -3.95
CA VAL A 97 -8.57 -0.52 -4.08
C VAL A 97 -8.11 0.76 -3.39
N ILE A 98 -7.57 0.66 -2.17
CA ILE A 98 -7.06 1.81 -1.42
C ILE A 98 -5.88 2.45 -2.15
N SER A 99 -4.92 1.66 -2.64
CA SER A 99 -3.79 2.16 -3.42
C SER A 99 -4.24 2.86 -4.71
N ASN A 100 -5.21 2.30 -5.44
CA ASN A 100 -5.75 2.93 -6.64
C ASN A 100 -6.40 4.28 -6.31
N TYR A 101 -7.17 4.37 -5.22
CA TYR A 101 -7.77 5.63 -4.80
C TYR A 101 -6.72 6.70 -4.50
N VAL A 102 -5.66 6.34 -3.76
CA VAL A 102 -4.58 7.26 -3.42
C VAL A 102 -3.86 7.77 -4.67
N ASN A 103 -3.58 6.89 -5.63
CA ASN A 103 -2.93 7.27 -6.89
C ASN A 103 -3.80 8.23 -7.71
N VAL A 104 -5.08 7.92 -7.90
CA VAL A 104 -6.02 8.79 -8.63
C VAL A 104 -6.15 10.15 -7.95
N THR A 105 -6.24 10.17 -6.62
CA THR A 105 -6.36 11.42 -5.86
C THR A 105 -5.09 12.27 -5.98
N ARG A 106 -3.92 11.64 -5.94
CA ARG A 106 -2.63 12.30 -6.12
C ARG A 106 -2.50 12.90 -7.53
N GLU A 107 -2.86 12.15 -8.56
CA GLU A 107 -2.85 12.60 -9.95
C GLU A 107 -3.79 13.80 -10.15
N PHE A 108 -5.01 13.71 -9.63
CA PHE A 108 -5.98 14.81 -9.69
C PHE A 108 -5.44 16.09 -9.04
N ILE A 109 -4.87 15.99 -7.82
CA ILE A 109 -4.29 17.15 -7.14
C ILE A 109 -3.11 17.73 -7.94
N ALA A 110 -2.23 16.87 -8.47
CA ALA A 110 -1.11 17.31 -9.29
C ALA A 110 -1.57 18.09 -10.53
N GLU A 111 -2.57 17.58 -11.26
CA GLU A 111 -3.15 18.27 -12.41
C GLU A 111 -3.78 19.62 -12.04
N VAL A 112 -4.51 19.69 -10.92
CA VAL A 112 -5.13 20.95 -10.47
C VAL A 112 -4.05 21.98 -10.13
N VAL A 113 -2.99 21.57 -9.45
CA VAL A 113 -1.87 22.46 -9.10
C VAL A 113 -1.14 22.93 -10.36
N GLU A 114 -0.88 22.03 -11.31
CA GLU A 114 -0.24 22.37 -12.59
C GLU A 114 -1.10 23.34 -13.42
N LYS A 115 -2.42 23.14 -13.47
CA LYS A 115 -3.35 24.06 -14.16
C LYS A 115 -3.47 25.41 -13.45
N ALA A 116 -3.44 25.43 -12.11
CA ALA A 116 -3.51 26.66 -11.33
C ALA A 116 -2.25 27.52 -11.50
N LEU A 117 -1.08 26.88 -11.64
CA LEU A 117 0.20 27.55 -11.87
C LEU A 117 1.00 26.82 -12.97
N PRO A 118 0.72 27.08 -14.26
CA PRO A 118 1.39 26.41 -15.38
C PRO A 118 2.88 26.80 -15.54
N GLN A 119 3.42 27.60 -14.62
CA GLN A 119 4.73 28.25 -14.70
C GLN A 119 5.49 28.02 -13.39
N THR A 120 5.95 26.80 -13.15
CA THR A 120 6.82 26.48 -11.99
C THR A 120 8.22 27.09 -12.09
N ARG A 121 8.61 27.60 -13.28
CA ARG A 121 9.86 28.34 -13.50
C ARG A 121 9.57 29.83 -13.66
N ASN A 122 10.30 30.66 -12.91
CA ASN A 122 10.24 32.12 -13.04
C ASN A 122 10.54 32.52 -14.49
N LYS A 123 9.61 33.21 -15.15
CA LYS A 123 9.90 33.98 -16.36
C LYS A 123 10.76 35.16 -15.96
N ASN A 124 11.96 35.26 -16.52
CA ASN A 124 12.72 36.49 -16.43
C ASN A 124 12.03 37.53 -17.33
N TYR A 125 11.77 38.68 -16.76
CA TYR A 125 11.21 39.83 -17.48
C TYR A 125 12.27 40.90 -17.59
N THR A 126 12.31 41.60 -18.72
CA THR A 126 13.09 42.83 -18.83
C THR A 126 12.45 43.93 -17.98
N LYS A 127 13.19 45.02 -17.73
CA LYS A 127 12.68 46.22 -17.03
C LYS A 127 11.40 46.80 -17.67
N TYR A 128 11.11 46.46 -18.92
CA TYR A 128 9.93 46.92 -19.68
C TYR A 128 8.83 45.85 -19.81
N GLY A 129 8.94 44.72 -19.09
CA GLY A 129 7.90 43.68 -19.03
C GLY A 129 7.90 42.68 -20.18
N THR A 130 8.92 42.66 -21.05
CA THR A 130 9.04 41.64 -22.10
C THR A 130 9.71 40.37 -21.58
N ILE A 131 9.20 39.19 -22.00
CA ILE A 131 9.71 37.87 -21.56
C ILE A 131 11.08 37.62 -22.22
N THR A 132 12.14 37.45 -21.43
CA THR A 132 13.45 36.99 -21.92
C THR A 132 13.44 35.48 -22.06
N LYS A 133 13.21 34.99 -23.29
CA LYS A 133 13.47 33.57 -23.62
C LYS A 133 14.98 33.36 -23.61
N SER A 134 15.47 32.44 -22.79
CA SER A 134 16.85 31.94 -22.88
C SER A 134 16.91 30.99 -24.06
N GLU A 135 17.01 31.54 -25.27
CA GLU A 135 17.46 30.75 -26.41
C GLU A 135 18.99 30.60 -26.29
N PRO A 136 19.56 29.40 -26.43
CA PRO A 136 21.00 29.25 -26.52
C PRO A 136 21.46 29.99 -27.78
N ALA A 137 22.30 31.00 -27.61
CA ALA A 137 22.91 31.70 -28.73
C ALA A 137 23.69 30.69 -29.57
N SER A 138 23.15 30.34 -30.74
CA SER A 138 23.88 29.60 -31.77
C SER A 138 25.03 30.47 -32.23
N VAL A 139 26.25 30.14 -31.77
CA VAL A 139 27.47 30.76 -32.29
C VAL A 139 27.82 30.03 -33.58
N LEU A 140 27.41 30.60 -34.73
CA LEU A 140 27.94 30.18 -36.01
C LEU A 140 29.38 30.70 -36.12
N VAL A 141 30.35 29.80 -36.01
CA VAL A 141 31.77 30.11 -36.28
C VAL A 141 31.91 30.30 -37.79
N ASN A 142 32.09 31.55 -38.22
CA ASN A 142 32.37 31.85 -39.62
C ASN A 142 33.84 31.50 -39.89
N VAL A 143 34.09 30.33 -40.47
CA VAL A 143 35.42 29.94 -40.94
C VAL A 143 35.59 30.50 -42.35
N ARG A 144 36.24 31.66 -42.51
CA ARG A 144 36.90 32.13 -43.75
C ARG A 144 37.53 33.51 -43.59
N GLY A 145 38.81 33.63 -43.92
CA GLY A 145 39.53 34.88 -44.14
C GLY A 145 40.94 34.84 -43.58
#